data_AF-A0A9P8JML9-F1
#
_entry.id   AF-A0A9P8JML9-F1
#
_cell.length_a   1.000
_cell.length_b   1.000
_cell.length_c   1.000
_cell.angle_alpha   90.00
_cell.angle_beta   90.00
_cell.angle_gamma   90.00
#
_symmetry.space_group_name_H-M   'P 1'
#
loop_
_entity.id
_entity.type
_entity.pdbx_description
1 polymer ?
#
loop_
_entity_poly.entity_id
_entity_poly.type
_entity_poly.pdbx_seq_one_letter_code
_entity_poly.pdbx_strand_id
1 'polypeptide(L)'
;PMACPSVLSALQNQLQSEAASGWKLACIPRLTRVTTPAPAEGENGDKAVPSKHSFPQLSVPSPVNPGPNALFPEICFSLFADQDVESVPPTSNIAASLLRDAVTDTINILDFNRNAAAKFLIDVDCYWAPNTFVKRATAFDKLKDIPEGRSTWKPEDLVVDAVFSQILRLPTSEHKLVYYHSVITEACKIAPAAVAPSLGRAIRFLFRSLDVMDLELQYRYMDWFAHHLSNFEFRWKWTEWIDELERSDLEPRKAFIVGSLDKEIRLSFAKRIRETLPEAYAPLISEGKMKDTPDFKYLNEQTPYAQQGNAIHALIRKKASEEEIDAVINEIQALASEQGVEDVLVPSTDAYMTSICAVGSKSLSHVLSCIERCKERLLAIGPQSELARRQIITSVVHYWADHPGTAVNIIDKLLNYTIITPMSVIEWALHDHLQHGRALAQTHIYEMISATMFKVSNRMRQIVRARAEADLSEEQKSLLDETLIRERQTMRDLFNAIIEAVSTVANAAQDDMIERFDGDSTEQTLLQQWGARWARVWRRKMTVEEAIVSEAAIEAADVAREAERVKAEAQAAEAAAAAAAAAQQAADATMEQEDHDVA
;
A
#
# COMPACT_ATOMS: atom_id res chain seq x y z
N PRO A 1 -21.45 4.42 12.32
CA PRO A 1 -20.25 3.59 12.09
C PRO A 1 -20.62 2.11 12.13
N MET A 2 -20.28 1.34 11.09
CA MET A 2 -20.42 -0.12 11.13
C MET A 2 -19.45 -0.66 12.18
N ALA A 3 -19.95 -1.45 13.13
CA ALA A 3 -19.07 -2.17 14.04
C ALA A 3 -18.43 -3.31 13.23
N CYS A 4 -17.10 -3.29 13.05
CA CYS A 4 -16.37 -4.39 12.43
C CYS A 4 -15.87 -5.32 13.55
N PRO A 5 -16.60 -6.41 13.91
CA PRO A 5 -16.13 -7.34 14.93
C PRO A 5 -14.84 -8.02 14.47
N SER A 6 -14.05 -8.54 15.42
CA SER A 6 -12.94 -9.42 15.06
C SER A 6 -13.48 -10.68 14.39
N VAL A 7 -12.74 -11.23 13.41
CA VAL A 7 -13.14 -12.45 12.70
C VAL A 7 -13.39 -13.60 13.70
N LEU A 8 -12.57 -13.72 14.74
CA LEU A 8 -12.75 -14.73 15.79
C LEU A 8 -14.08 -14.58 16.54
N SER A 9 -14.44 -13.35 16.93
CA SER A 9 -15.70 -13.10 17.64
C SER A 9 -16.92 -13.35 16.75
N ALA A 10 -16.85 -12.96 15.47
CA ALA A 10 -17.89 -13.23 14.49
C ALA A 10 -18.07 -14.73 14.28
N LEU A 11 -16.96 -15.46 14.05
CA LEU A 11 -16.97 -16.90 13.83
C LEU A 11 -17.50 -17.66 15.06
N GLN A 12 -17.10 -17.28 16.27
CA GLN A 12 -17.59 -17.90 17.49
C GLN A 12 -19.12 -17.79 17.60
N ASN A 13 -19.68 -16.61 17.36
CA ASN A 13 -21.12 -16.39 17.39
C ASN A 13 -21.86 -17.17 16.31
N GLN A 14 -21.32 -17.19 15.09
CA GLN A 14 -21.89 -17.95 13.96
C GLN A 14 -21.90 -19.46 14.24
N LEU A 15 -20.81 -20.01 14.78
CA LEU A 15 -20.70 -21.43 15.13
C LEU A 15 -21.67 -21.82 16.25
N GLN A 16 -21.84 -20.96 17.26
CA GLN A 16 -22.83 -21.18 18.32
C GLN A 16 -24.26 -21.18 17.78
N SER A 17 -24.59 -20.25 16.87
CA SER A 17 -25.88 -20.21 16.18
C SER A 17 -26.13 -21.46 15.33
N GLU A 18 -25.14 -21.89 14.55
CA GLU A 18 -25.24 -23.12 13.76
C GLU A 18 -25.40 -24.36 14.63
N ALA A 19 -24.65 -24.46 15.73
CA ALA A 19 -24.77 -25.55 16.70
C ALA A 19 -26.19 -25.62 17.30
N ALA A 20 -26.76 -24.47 17.68
CA ALA A 20 -28.13 -24.37 18.18
C ALA A 20 -29.17 -24.78 17.12
N SER A 21 -28.87 -24.55 15.84
CA SER A 21 -29.73 -24.92 14.71
C SER A 21 -29.58 -26.38 14.24
N GLY A 22 -28.64 -27.14 14.83
CA GLY A 22 -28.35 -28.53 14.48
C GLY A 22 -27.40 -28.72 13.29
N TRP A 23 -26.48 -27.78 13.04
CA TRP A 23 -25.48 -27.84 11.98
C TRP A 23 -26.08 -28.06 10.58
N LYS A 24 -27.04 -27.20 10.21
CA LYS A 24 -27.74 -27.31 8.92
C LYS A 24 -26.78 -27.06 7.75
N LEU A 25 -25.93 -26.03 7.88
CA LEU A 25 -24.94 -25.61 6.89
C LEU A 25 -25.54 -25.51 5.48
N ALA A 26 -26.63 -24.74 5.37
CA ALA A 26 -27.53 -24.78 4.21
C ALA A 26 -26.89 -24.38 2.87
N CYS A 27 -25.85 -23.53 2.90
CA CYS A 27 -25.14 -23.12 1.69
C CYS A 27 -24.20 -24.21 1.15
N ILE A 28 -23.73 -25.16 1.98
CA ILE A 28 -22.72 -26.15 1.57
C ILE A 28 -23.36 -27.24 0.69
N PRO A 29 -22.84 -27.50 -0.53
CA PRO A 29 -23.35 -28.57 -1.38
C PRO A 29 -23.07 -29.95 -0.76
N ARG A 30 -24.10 -30.80 -0.64
CA ARG A 30 -23.97 -32.16 -0.09
C ARG A 30 -23.62 -33.17 -1.18
N LEU A 31 -22.36 -33.14 -1.63
CA LEU A 31 -21.83 -33.96 -2.74
C LEU A 31 -22.00 -35.48 -2.52
N THR A 32 -21.94 -35.96 -1.28
CA THR A 32 -22.06 -37.38 -0.91
C THR A 32 -23.46 -37.97 -1.10
N ARG A 33 -24.49 -37.14 -1.29
CA ARG A 33 -25.85 -37.61 -1.61
C ARG A 33 -26.05 -37.92 -3.10
N VAL A 34 -25.13 -37.46 -3.96
CA VAL A 34 -25.20 -37.64 -5.42
C VAL A 34 -24.51 -38.94 -5.86
N THR A 35 -23.57 -39.45 -5.06
CA THR A 35 -22.77 -40.64 -5.37
C THR A 35 -23.30 -41.95 -4.78
N THR A 36 -24.39 -41.93 -4.01
CA THR A 36 -25.08 -43.18 -3.67
C THR A 36 -25.79 -43.71 -4.92
N PRO A 37 -25.42 -44.88 -5.46
CA PRO A 37 -26.14 -45.47 -6.58
C PRO A 37 -27.61 -45.64 -6.21
N ALA A 38 -28.53 -45.35 -7.13
CA ALA A 38 -29.90 -45.83 -6.97
C ALA A 38 -29.84 -47.36 -6.82
N PRO A 39 -30.56 -47.96 -5.85
CA PRO A 39 -30.60 -49.42 -5.75
C PRO A 39 -31.12 -49.96 -7.08
N ALA A 40 -30.33 -50.82 -7.73
CA ALA A 40 -30.83 -51.57 -8.88
C ALA A 40 -32.04 -52.40 -8.40
N GLU A 41 -33.15 -52.36 -9.15
CA GLU A 41 -34.33 -53.16 -8.82
C GLU A 41 -33.94 -54.64 -8.77
N GLY A 42 -33.87 -55.21 -7.56
CA GLY A 42 -33.62 -56.63 -7.32
C GLY A 42 -32.43 -56.99 -6.42
N GLU A 43 -31.59 -56.04 -6.00
CA GLU A 43 -30.48 -56.37 -5.07
C GLU A 43 -30.89 -56.14 -3.59
N ASN A 44 -31.12 -57.24 -2.86
CA ASN A 44 -31.06 -57.28 -1.39
C ASN A 44 -29.59 -57.20 -0.92
N GLY A 45 -28.84 -56.20 -1.39
CA GLY A 45 -27.48 -55.94 -0.99
C GLY A 45 -27.45 -55.03 0.23
N ASP A 46 -27.03 -55.56 1.38
CA ASP A 46 -26.65 -54.75 2.54
C ASP A 46 -25.74 -53.61 2.06
N LYS A 47 -26.16 -52.36 2.29
CA LYS A 47 -25.34 -51.19 1.98
C LYS A 47 -24.02 -51.33 2.73
N ALA A 48 -22.93 -51.61 2.02
CA ALA A 48 -21.61 -51.70 2.62
C ALA A 48 -21.32 -50.39 3.36
N VAL A 49 -21.29 -50.46 4.70
CA VAL A 49 -20.96 -49.31 5.54
C VAL A 49 -19.51 -48.92 5.20
N PRO A 50 -19.24 -47.65 4.84
CA PRO A 50 -17.88 -47.22 4.52
C PRO A 50 -16.94 -47.49 5.70
N SER A 51 -15.78 -48.06 5.41
CA SER A 51 -14.71 -48.28 6.39
C SER A 51 -14.28 -46.94 7.00
N LYS A 52 -14.40 -46.80 8.32
CA LYS A 52 -13.90 -45.63 9.04
C LYS A 52 -12.43 -45.86 9.42
N HIS A 53 -11.61 -44.82 9.30
CA HIS A 53 -10.22 -44.82 9.75
C HIS A 53 -10.07 -43.91 10.96
N SER A 54 -9.32 -44.37 11.98
CA SER A 54 -8.97 -43.53 13.13
C SER A 54 -7.91 -42.52 12.71
N PHE A 55 -8.09 -41.25 13.10
CA PHE A 55 -7.04 -40.25 12.97
C PHE A 55 -5.88 -40.59 13.92
N PRO A 56 -4.60 -40.42 13.50
CA PRO A 56 -3.46 -40.54 14.40
C PRO A 56 -3.51 -39.45 15.48
N GLN A 57 -2.84 -39.69 16.61
CA GLN A 57 -2.67 -38.65 17.61
C GLN A 57 -1.80 -37.52 17.04
N LEU A 58 -2.36 -36.31 16.97
CA LEU A 58 -1.67 -35.11 16.51
C LEU A 58 -1.19 -34.32 17.73
N SER A 59 0.13 -34.15 17.88
CA SER A 59 0.71 -33.25 18.89
C SER A 59 1.00 -31.88 18.27
N VAL A 60 0.39 -30.83 18.82
CA VAL A 60 0.67 -29.45 18.41
C VAL A 60 1.99 -29.01 19.05
N PRO A 61 2.99 -28.54 18.27
CA PRO A 61 4.25 -28.07 18.82
C PRO A 61 4.07 -26.85 19.72
N SER A 62 4.93 -26.72 20.74
CA SER A 62 4.96 -25.57 21.65
C SER A 62 6.38 -25.00 21.69
N PRO A 63 6.62 -23.79 21.17
CA PRO A 63 5.64 -22.87 20.56
C PRO A 63 5.14 -23.35 19.18
N VAL A 64 3.96 -22.88 18.79
CA VAL A 64 3.43 -23.10 17.44
C VAL A 64 4.27 -22.29 16.45
N ASN A 65 4.75 -22.93 15.38
CA ASN A 65 5.42 -22.22 14.29
C ASN A 65 4.38 -21.29 13.63
N PRO A 66 4.57 -19.96 13.65
CA PRO A 66 3.62 -19.00 13.09
C PRO A 66 3.54 -19.06 11.55
N GLY A 67 4.47 -19.79 10.91
CA GLY A 67 4.60 -19.84 9.46
C GLY A 67 5.34 -18.62 8.90
N PRO A 68 5.48 -18.53 7.57
CA PRO A 68 6.29 -17.50 6.91
C PRO A 68 5.64 -16.10 6.90
N ASN A 69 4.39 -16.00 7.35
CA ASN A 69 3.62 -14.76 7.31
C ASN A 69 3.24 -14.35 8.73
N ALA A 70 3.52 -13.10 9.08
CA ALA A 70 3.09 -12.50 10.34
C ALA A 70 1.56 -12.57 10.48
N LEU A 71 1.09 -13.07 11.62
CA LEU A 71 -0.33 -13.22 11.92
C LEU A 71 -0.85 -12.00 12.68
N PHE A 72 -1.72 -11.22 12.03
CA PHE A 72 -2.37 -10.07 12.65
C PHE A 72 -3.86 -10.37 12.93
N PRO A 73 -4.45 -9.80 14.00
CA PRO A 73 -5.88 -9.89 14.23
C PRO A 73 -6.67 -9.29 13.05
N GLU A 74 -7.61 -10.07 12.52
CA GLU A 74 -8.45 -9.64 11.41
C GLU A 74 -9.81 -9.12 11.86
N ILE A 75 -10.34 -8.18 11.08
CA ILE A 75 -11.69 -7.61 11.26
C ILE A 75 -12.62 -8.09 10.15
N CYS A 76 -13.87 -8.36 10.50
CA CYS A 76 -14.90 -8.68 9.52
C CYS A 76 -15.37 -7.36 8.87
N PHE A 77 -14.83 -7.05 7.69
CA PHE A 77 -15.24 -5.89 6.88
C PHE A 77 -16.26 -6.30 5.81
N SER A 78 -17.32 -5.51 5.62
CA SER A 78 -18.25 -5.70 4.52
C SER A 78 -18.74 -4.36 3.95
N LEU A 79 -18.95 -4.31 2.64
CA LEU A 79 -19.63 -3.21 1.94
C LEU A 79 -21.16 -3.31 2.01
N PHE A 80 -21.68 -4.53 2.09
CA PHE A 80 -23.10 -4.81 1.89
C PHE A 80 -23.80 -5.49 3.07
N ALA A 81 -23.07 -5.82 4.15
CA ALA A 81 -23.66 -6.41 5.33
C ALA A 81 -24.65 -5.46 6.03
N ASP A 82 -25.63 -6.08 6.69
CA ASP A 82 -26.55 -5.45 7.64
C ASP A 82 -27.32 -4.25 7.05
N GLN A 83 -27.69 -4.33 5.76
CA GLN A 83 -28.59 -3.41 5.08
C GLN A 83 -30.05 -3.81 5.24
N ASP A 84 -30.98 -2.86 5.10
CA ASP A 84 -32.43 -3.13 5.18
C ASP A 84 -32.91 -4.24 4.22
N VAL A 85 -32.23 -4.36 3.07
CA VAL A 85 -32.42 -5.44 2.10
C VAL A 85 -31.11 -6.20 2.03
N GLU A 86 -31.09 -7.41 2.57
CA GLU A 86 -29.90 -8.25 2.65
C GLU A 86 -29.50 -8.80 1.27
N SER A 87 -28.53 -8.16 0.61
CA SER A 87 -27.98 -8.68 -0.66
C SER A 87 -26.77 -9.60 -0.49
N VAL A 88 -26.24 -9.71 0.74
CA VAL A 88 -25.23 -10.68 1.17
C VAL A 88 -25.71 -11.30 2.49
N PRO A 89 -25.18 -12.47 2.90
CA PRO A 89 -25.56 -13.04 4.18
C PRO A 89 -25.23 -12.10 5.35
N PRO A 90 -26.08 -12.02 6.38
CA PRO A 90 -25.81 -11.26 7.59
C PRO A 90 -24.53 -11.72 8.28
N THR A 91 -23.84 -10.82 8.98
CA THR A 91 -22.59 -11.14 9.72
C THR A 91 -22.81 -12.18 10.83
N SER A 92 -24.04 -12.37 11.29
CA SER A 92 -24.43 -13.40 12.25
C SER A 92 -24.60 -14.80 11.65
N ASN A 93 -24.71 -14.90 10.32
CA ASN A 93 -24.91 -16.15 9.59
C ASN A 93 -23.55 -16.76 9.18
N ILE A 94 -23.32 -18.05 9.43
CA ILE A 94 -22.08 -18.74 9.05
C ILE A 94 -21.79 -18.66 7.54
N ALA A 95 -22.85 -18.52 6.72
CA ALA A 95 -22.71 -18.36 5.27
C ALA A 95 -21.91 -17.11 4.91
N ALA A 96 -21.94 -16.04 5.72
CA ALA A 96 -21.13 -14.85 5.47
C ALA A 96 -19.63 -15.20 5.49
N SER A 97 -19.20 -15.98 6.48
CA SER A 97 -17.81 -16.42 6.60
C SER A 97 -17.45 -17.44 5.53
N LEU A 98 -18.23 -18.51 5.37
CA LEU A 98 -17.93 -19.58 4.40
C LEU A 98 -17.88 -19.08 2.96
N LEU A 99 -18.86 -18.27 2.56
CA LEU A 99 -18.92 -17.72 1.21
C LEU A 99 -17.75 -16.75 0.96
N ARG A 100 -17.46 -15.85 1.90
CA ARG A 100 -16.38 -14.87 1.75
C ARG A 100 -15.01 -15.53 1.75
N ASP A 101 -14.79 -16.49 2.62
CA ASP A 101 -13.53 -17.23 2.77
C ASP A 101 -13.19 -17.94 1.45
N ALA A 102 -14.11 -18.76 0.94
CA ALA A 102 -13.91 -19.48 -0.33
C ALA A 102 -13.71 -18.55 -1.53
N VAL A 103 -14.41 -17.42 -1.60
CA VAL A 103 -14.25 -16.44 -2.68
C VAL A 103 -12.90 -15.73 -2.56
N THR A 104 -12.49 -15.36 -1.35
CA THR A 104 -11.19 -14.74 -1.08
C THR A 104 -10.04 -15.68 -1.43
N ASP A 105 -10.14 -16.95 -1.01
CA ASP A 105 -9.18 -17.99 -1.35
C ASP A 105 -9.10 -18.18 -2.86
N THR A 106 -10.24 -18.24 -3.55
CA THR A 106 -10.26 -18.35 -5.01
C THR A 106 -9.52 -17.18 -5.68
N ILE A 107 -9.71 -15.96 -5.19
CA ILE A 107 -9.02 -14.76 -5.69
C ILE A 107 -7.51 -14.89 -5.45
N ASN A 108 -7.10 -15.31 -4.25
CA ASN A 108 -5.70 -15.31 -3.85
C ASN A 108 -4.92 -16.52 -4.39
N ILE A 109 -5.56 -17.68 -4.58
CA ILE A 109 -4.95 -18.90 -5.17
C ILE A 109 -4.77 -18.74 -6.68
N LEU A 110 -5.66 -18.01 -7.35
CA LEU A 110 -5.63 -17.80 -8.81
C LEU A 110 -4.95 -16.48 -9.21
N ASP A 111 -4.09 -15.94 -8.35
CA ASP A 111 -3.41 -14.64 -8.56
C ASP A 111 -2.58 -14.58 -9.85
N PHE A 112 -2.03 -15.73 -10.25
CA PHE A 112 -1.30 -15.90 -11.49
C PHE A 112 -2.16 -15.73 -12.77
N ASN A 113 -3.50 -15.79 -12.68
CA ASN A 113 -4.39 -15.67 -13.83
C ASN A 113 -5.72 -14.96 -13.52
N ARG A 114 -5.70 -13.63 -13.63
CA ARG A 114 -6.88 -12.77 -13.42
C ARG A 114 -8.11 -13.14 -14.28
N ASN A 115 -7.92 -13.69 -15.48
CA ASN A 115 -9.05 -14.05 -16.36
C ASN A 115 -9.76 -15.30 -15.83
N ALA A 116 -8.99 -16.29 -15.36
CA ALA A 116 -9.52 -17.47 -14.71
C ALA A 116 -10.22 -17.08 -13.41
N ALA A 117 -9.54 -16.30 -12.55
CA ALA A 117 -10.11 -15.80 -11.30
C ALA A 117 -11.45 -15.10 -11.55
N ALA A 118 -11.50 -14.12 -12.46
CA ALA A 118 -12.74 -13.40 -12.79
C ALA A 118 -13.85 -14.33 -13.29
N LYS A 119 -13.53 -15.35 -14.10
CA LYS A 119 -14.52 -16.33 -14.56
C LYS A 119 -15.11 -17.14 -13.41
N PHE A 120 -14.27 -17.66 -12.52
CA PHE A 120 -14.72 -18.39 -11.32
C PHE A 120 -15.59 -17.50 -10.41
N LEU A 121 -15.24 -16.22 -10.27
CA LEU A 121 -16.03 -15.27 -9.49
C LEU A 121 -17.42 -15.05 -10.10
N ILE A 122 -17.52 -14.88 -11.43
CA ILE A 122 -18.82 -14.74 -12.09
C ILE A 122 -19.67 -16.00 -11.97
N ASP A 123 -19.03 -17.16 -11.87
CA ASP A 123 -19.68 -18.46 -11.73
C ASP A 123 -19.84 -18.91 -10.26
N VAL A 124 -19.65 -18.02 -9.28
CA VAL A 124 -19.66 -18.39 -7.86
C VAL A 124 -20.94 -19.11 -7.42
N ASP A 125 -22.10 -18.72 -7.94
CA ASP A 125 -23.39 -19.34 -7.65
C ASP A 125 -23.48 -20.83 -8.04
N CYS A 126 -22.67 -21.27 -9.01
CA CYS A 126 -22.61 -22.67 -9.44
C CYS A 126 -21.89 -23.59 -8.45
N TYR A 127 -21.10 -23.04 -7.51
CA TYR A 127 -20.27 -23.83 -6.58
C TYR A 127 -20.93 -24.04 -5.21
N TRP A 128 -22.11 -23.46 -4.99
CA TRP A 128 -22.84 -23.54 -3.72
C TRP A 128 -24.18 -24.26 -3.88
N ALA A 129 -24.81 -24.60 -2.75
CA ALA A 129 -26.08 -25.33 -2.76
C ALA A 129 -27.17 -24.55 -3.53
N PRO A 130 -28.08 -25.25 -4.24
CA PRO A 130 -29.18 -24.60 -4.94
C PRO A 130 -29.99 -23.68 -4.02
N ASN A 131 -30.44 -22.54 -4.56
CA ASN A 131 -31.17 -21.49 -3.84
C ASN A 131 -30.36 -20.72 -2.79
N THR A 132 -29.03 -20.89 -2.72
CA THR A 132 -28.16 -20.02 -1.91
C THR A 132 -28.19 -18.58 -2.41
N PHE A 133 -28.28 -18.41 -3.74
CA PHE A 133 -28.27 -17.10 -4.40
C PHE A 133 -29.52 -16.88 -5.23
N VAL A 134 -29.87 -15.61 -5.43
CA VAL A 134 -30.81 -15.20 -6.49
C VAL A 134 -30.16 -15.36 -7.85
N LYS A 135 -30.99 -15.33 -8.91
CA LYS A 135 -30.48 -15.33 -10.28
C LYS A 135 -29.53 -14.14 -10.50
N ARG A 136 -28.39 -14.37 -11.15
CA ARG A 136 -27.42 -13.33 -11.52
C ARG A 136 -28.10 -12.15 -12.23
N ALA A 137 -27.61 -10.94 -11.99
CA ALA A 137 -28.13 -9.69 -12.56
C ALA A 137 -29.59 -9.35 -12.16
N THR A 138 -30.14 -9.99 -11.11
CA THR A 138 -31.41 -9.55 -10.53
C THR A 138 -31.24 -8.12 -9.99
N ALA A 139 -32.04 -7.17 -10.45
CA ALA A 139 -31.93 -5.79 -10.02
C ALA A 139 -32.17 -5.66 -8.49
N PHE A 140 -31.41 -4.78 -7.82
CA PHE A 140 -31.40 -4.71 -6.34
C PHE A 140 -32.78 -4.33 -5.76
N ASP A 141 -33.50 -3.46 -6.45
CA ASP A 141 -34.87 -3.05 -6.15
C ASP A 141 -35.86 -4.22 -6.15
N LYS A 142 -35.63 -5.25 -6.98
CA LYS A 142 -36.47 -6.45 -7.07
C LYS A 142 -36.24 -7.48 -5.97
N LEU A 143 -35.21 -7.29 -5.13
CA LEU A 143 -34.96 -8.20 -4.01
C LEU A 143 -36.09 -8.15 -2.98
N LYS A 144 -36.81 -7.02 -2.88
CA LYS A 144 -37.95 -6.84 -1.97
C LYS A 144 -39.17 -7.68 -2.38
N ASP A 145 -39.24 -8.07 -3.65
CA ASP A 145 -40.34 -8.87 -4.20
C ASP A 145 -40.12 -10.38 -3.99
N ILE A 146 -38.96 -10.77 -3.42
CA ILE A 146 -38.62 -12.16 -3.16
C ILE A 146 -39.42 -12.66 -1.95
N PRO A 147 -40.16 -13.78 -2.06
CA PRO A 147 -40.93 -14.31 -0.94
C PRO A 147 -40.08 -14.62 0.29
N GLU A 148 -40.64 -14.39 1.48
CA GLU A 148 -39.99 -14.75 2.75
C GLU A 148 -39.54 -16.22 2.76
N GLY A 149 -38.34 -16.46 3.30
CA GLY A 149 -37.73 -17.78 3.36
C GLY A 149 -36.96 -18.21 2.10
N ARG A 150 -36.90 -17.36 1.05
CA ARG A 150 -35.95 -17.51 -0.05
C ARG A 150 -34.76 -16.55 0.13
N SER A 151 -33.60 -16.97 -0.37
CA SER A 151 -32.42 -16.11 -0.36
C SER A 151 -32.62 -14.89 -1.26
N THR A 152 -32.21 -13.74 -0.75
CA THR A 152 -32.07 -12.47 -1.47
C THR A 152 -30.61 -12.19 -1.87
N TRP A 153 -29.69 -13.11 -1.57
CA TRP A 153 -28.27 -12.90 -1.72
C TRP A 153 -27.84 -12.90 -3.18
N LYS A 154 -27.09 -11.88 -3.57
CA LYS A 154 -26.60 -11.67 -4.93
C LYS A 154 -25.16 -12.18 -5.04
N PRO A 155 -24.85 -13.06 -6.00
CA PRO A 155 -23.49 -13.57 -6.16
C PRO A 155 -22.51 -12.44 -6.52
N GLU A 156 -22.93 -11.48 -7.36
CA GLU A 156 -22.12 -10.31 -7.70
C GLU A 156 -21.80 -9.40 -6.51
N ASP A 157 -22.69 -9.28 -5.51
CA ASP A 157 -22.45 -8.44 -4.33
C ASP A 157 -21.43 -9.11 -3.41
N LEU A 158 -21.54 -10.42 -3.22
CA LEU A 158 -20.55 -11.21 -2.49
C LEU A 158 -19.15 -11.08 -3.13
N VAL A 159 -19.07 -11.16 -4.46
CA VAL A 159 -17.81 -11.03 -5.19
C VAL A 159 -17.20 -9.64 -5.03
N VAL A 160 -17.99 -8.58 -5.22
CA VAL A 160 -17.54 -7.20 -5.04
C VAL A 160 -17.07 -7.00 -3.60
N ASP A 161 -17.85 -7.44 -2.62
CA ASP A 161 -17.52 -7.39 -1.20
C ASP A 161 -16.19 -8.08 -0.87
N ALA A 162 -15.99 -9.31 -1.38
CA ALA A 162 -14.76 -10.06 -1.17
C ALA A 162 -13.54 -9.37 -1.79
N VAL A 163 -13.63 -8.87 -3.03
CA VAL A 163 -12.51 -8.13 -3.65
C VAL A 163 -12.15 -6.88 -2.84
N PHE A 164 -13.14 -6.08 -2.43
CA PHE A 164 -12.87 -4.89 -1.63
C PHE A 164 -12.35 -5.21 -0.23
N SER A 165 -12.76 -6.33 0.36
CA SER A 165 -12.16 -6.80 1.62
C SER A 165 -10.64 -7.00 1.49
N GLN A 166 -10.16 -7.44 0.31
CA GLN A 166 -8.74 -7.61 0.05
C GLN A 166 -8.04 -6.28 -0.26
N ILE A 167 -8.67 -5.40 -1.05
CA ILE A 167 -8.12 -4.05 -1.34
C ILE A 167 -7.96 -3.25 -0.04
N LEU A 168 -8.93 -3.36 0.86
CA LEU A 168 -9.02 -2.59 2.10
C LEU A 168 -8.44 -3.32 3.33
N ARG A 169 -7.74 -4.45 3.12
CA ARG A 169 -7.11 -5.23 4.20
C ARG A 169 -5.95 -4.46 4.82
N LEU A 170 -5.97 -4.33 6.16
CA LEU A 170 -4.86 -3.82 6.95
C LEU A 170 -4.15 -4.99 7.67
N PRO A 171 -2.83 -4.91 7.91
CA PRO A 171 -1.94 -3.81 7.52
C PRO A 171 -1.57 -3.81 6.03
N THR A 172 -1.53 -4.97 5.39
CA THR A 172 -1.20 -5.14 3.98
C THR A 172 -2.14 -6.14 3.32
N SER A 173 -2.46 -5.91 2.05
CA SER A 173 -3.12 -6.93 1.23
C SER A 173 -2.15 -8.08 0.94
N GLU A 174 -2.67 -9.27 0.70
CA GLU A 174 -1.88 -10.47 0.41
C GLU A 174 -1.10 -10.32 -0.90
N HIS A 175 -1.78 -9.85 -1.94
CA HIS A 175 -1.20 -9.55 -3.24
C HIS A 175 -1.08 -8.05 -3.50
N LYS A 176 -0.33 -7.68 -4.54
CA LYS A 176 -0.24 -6.28 -4.99
C LYS A 176 -1.62 -5.75 -5.36
N LEU A 177 -1.97 -4.54 -4.90
CA LEU A 177 -3.29 -3.94 -5.11
C LEU A 177 -3.77 -3.96 -6.57
N VAL A 178 -2.86 -3.71 -7.52
CA VAL A 178 -3.16 -3.72 -8.96
C VAL A 178 -3.75 -5.05 -9.45
N TYR A 179 -3.43 -6.18 -8.81
CA TYR A 179 -4.03 -7.47 -9.11
C TYR A 179 -5.54 -7.43 -8.86
N TYR A 180 -5.97 -7.03 -7.67
CA TYR A 180 -7.39 -6.93 -7.31
C TYR A 180 -8.13 -5.91 -8.19
N HIS A 181 -7.49 -4.79 -8.55
CA HIS A 181 -8.06 -3.82 -9.51
C HIS A 181 -8.34 -4.50 -10.86
N SER A 182 -7.40 -5.33 -11.32
CA SER A 182 -7.54 -6.03 -12.59
C SER A 182 -8.59 -7.13 -12.55
N VAL A 183 -8.69 -7.90 -11.45
CA VAL A 183 -9.70 -8.97 -11.30
C VAL A 183 -11.10 -8.41 -11.38
N ILE A 184 -11.41 -7.35 -10.61
CA ILE A 184 -12.76 -6.77 -10.65
C ILE A 184 -13.06 -6.08 -11.98
N THR A 185 -12.04 -5.52 -12.63
CA THR A 185 -12.16 -4.97 -13.99
C THR A 185 -12.52 -6.06 -15.00
N GLU A 186 -11.83 -7.21 -14.97
CA GLU A 186 -12.16 -8.35 -15.84
C GLU A 186 -13.54 -8.94 -15.53
N ALA A 187 -13.90 -9.08 -14.25
CA ALA A 187 -15.24 -9.52 -13.85
C ALA A 187 -16.34 -8.58 -14.40
N CYS A 188 -16.10 -7.27 -14.36
CA CYS A 188 -17.01 -6.26 -14.92
C CYS A 188 -17.10 -6.31 -16.44
N LYS A 189 -16.03 -6.70 -17.16
CA LYS A 189 -16.07 -6.92 -18.62
C LYS A 189 -16.84 -8.19 -18.99
N ILE A 190 -16.72 -9.26 -18.19
CA ILE A 190 -17.41 -10.54 -18.43
C ILE A 190 -18.91 -10.40 -18.20
N ALA A 191 -19.33 -9.77 -17.09
CA ALA A 191 -20.72 -9.66 -16.69
C ALA A 191 -21.13 -8.23 -16.30
N PRO A 192 -21.10 -7.26 -17.24
CA PRO A 192 -21.33 -5.85 -16.95
C PRO A 192 -22.72 -5.58 -16.34
N ALA A 193 -23.75 -6.28 -16.81
CA ALA A 193 -25.12 -6.11 -16.32
C ALA A 193 -25.30 -6.56 -14.85
N ALA A 194 -24.45 -7.45 -14.35
CA ALA A 194 -24.47 -7.92 -12.96
C ALA A 194 -23.52 -7.11 -12.07
N VAL A 195 -22.26 -7.01 -12.48
CA VAL A 195 -21.18 -6.45 -11.64
C VAL A 195 -21.24 -4.93 -11.56
N ALA A 196 -21.49 -4.22 -12.67
CA ALA A 196 -21.42 -2.75 -12.68
C ALA A 196 -22.45 -2.10 -11.74
N PRO A 197 -23.72 -2.54 -11.65
CA PRO A 197 -24.65 -2.01 -10.66
C PRO A 197 -24.22 -2.26 -9.21
N SER A 198 -23.62 -3.42 -8.93
CA SER A 198 -23.07 -3.76 -7.60
C SER A 198 -21.91 -2.84 -7.25
N LEU A 199 -20.99 -2.65 -8.20
CA LEU A 199 -19.83 -1.78 -8.05
C LEU A 199 -20.24 -0.32 -7.84
N GLY A 200 -21.25 0.16 -8.57
CA GLY A 200 -21.80 1.50 -8.36
C GLY A 200 -22.38 1.71 -6.95
N ARG A 201 -22.92 0.67 -6.30
CA ARG A 201 -23.35 0.75 -4.89
C ARG A 201 -22.14 0.76 -3.94
N ALA A 202 -21.13 -0.07 -4.20
CA ALA A 202 -19.87 -0.09 -3.44
C ALA A 202 -19.16 1.28 -3.46
N ILE A 203 -19.01 1.89 -4.63
CA ILE A 203 -18.41 3.23 -4.80
C ILE A 203 -19.14 4.26 -3.93
N ARG A 204 -20.48 4.30 -4.00
CA ARG A 204 -21.28 5.24 -3.20
C ARG A 204 -21.20 4.98 -1.71
N PHE A 205 -21.10 3.72 -1.30
CA PHE A 205 -20.90 3.36 0.10
C PHE A 205 -19.54 3.85 0.62
N LEU A 206 -18.46 3.59 -0.12
CA LEU A 206 -17.11 4.00 0.25
C LEU A 206 -16.97 5.52 0.27
N PHE A 207 -17.49 6.22 -0.74
CA PHE A 207 -17.48 7.68 -0.80
C PHE A 207 -18.18 8.34 0.41
N ARG A 208 -19.39 7.85 0.77
CA ARG A 208 -20.11 8.34 1.96
C ARG A 208 -19.39 8.04 3.27
N SER A 209 -18.48 7.06 3.27
CA SER A 209 -17.74 6.61 4.45
C SER A 209 -16.38 7.27 4.61
N LEU A 210 -15.94 8.13 3.69
CA LEU A 210 -14.62 8.80 3.74
C LEU A 210 -14.39 9.55 5.07
N ASP A 211 -15.43 10.11 5.65
CA ASP A 211 -15.36 10.85 6.92
C ASP A 211 -14.97 9.96 8.12
N VAL A 212 -15.13 8.64 8.03
CA VAL A 212 -14.78 7.70 9.10
C VAL A 212 -13.79 6.62 8.68
N MET A 213 -13.51 6.52 7.37
CA MET A 213 -12.56 5.58 6.80
C MET A 213 -11.14 5.92 7.22
N ASP A 214 -10.34 4.89 7.52
CA ASP A 214 -8.91 5.04 7.78
C ASP A 214 -8.19 5.69 6.59
N LEU A 215 -7.28 6.62 6.86
CA LEU A 215 -6.64 7.43 5.83
C LEU A 215 -5.91 6.57 4.78
N GLU A 216 -5.22 5.50 5.19
CA GLU A 216 -4.53 4.62 4.25
C GLU A 216 -5.52 3.95 3.28
N LEU A 217 -6.69 3.57 3.79
CA LEU A 217 -7.75 2.95 3.01
C LEU A 217 -8.41 3.93 2.05
N GLN A 218 -8.49 5.22 2.41
CA GLN A 218 -8.96 6.27 1.50
C GLN A 218 -8.05 6.39 0.28
N TYR A 219 -6.72 6.34 0.47
CA TYR A 219 -5.78 6.37 -0.66
C TYR A 219 -5.86 5.11 -1.52
N ARG A 220 -5.97 3.91 -0.93
CA ARG A 220 -6.17 2.67 -1.70
C ARG A 220 -7.48 2.70 -2.51
N TYR A 221 -8.54 3.24 -1.92
CA TYR A 221 -9.80 3.45 -2.61
C TYR A 221 -9.66 4.46 -3.75
N MET A 222 -8.95 5.57 -3.55
CA MET A 222 -8.69 6.59 -4.57
C MET A 222 -7.88 6.03 -5.74
N ASP A 223 -6.82 5.27 -5.46
CA ASP A 223 -6.01 4.58 -6.46
C ASP A 223 -6.85 3.59 -7.27
N TRP A 224 -7.66 2.78 -6.58
CA TRP A 224 -8.58 1.84 -7.21
C TRP A 224 -9.60 2.56 -8.09
N PHE A 225 -10.21 3.64 -7.59
CA PHE A 225 -11.26 4.37 -8.28
C PHE A 225 -10.74 4.99 -9.58
N ALA A 226 -9.63 5.74 -9.53
CA ALA A 226 -9.02 6.34 -10.71
C ALA A 226 -8.54 5.28 -11.73
N HIS A 227 -7.93 4.18 -11.26
CA HIS A 227 -7.51 3.09 -12.14
C HIS A 227 -8.71 2.35 -12.76
N HIS A 228 -9.80 2.17 -12.01
CA HIS A 228 -11.01 1.56 -12.54
C HIS A 228 -11.61 2.46 -13.63
N LEU A 229 -11.78 3.75 -13.38
CA LEU A 229 -12.34 4.68 -14.37
C LEU A 229 -11.49 4.78 -15.63
N SER A 230 -10.16 4.73 -15.54
CA SER A 230 -9.31 4.74 -16.75
C SER A 230 -9.53 3.54 -17.68
N ASN A 231 -10.02 2.41 -17.15
CA ASN A 231 -10.39 1.22 -17.92
C ASN A 231 -11.81 1.28 -18.51
N PHE A 232 -12.62 2.26 -18.11
CA PHE A 232 -14.01 2.48 -18.56
C PHE A 232 -14.21 3.90 -19.08
N GLU A 233 -13.25 4.39 -19.87
CA GLU A 233 -13.29 5.68 -20.56
C GLU A 233 -13.47 6.91 -19.65
N PHE A 234 -13.04 6.82 -18.39
CA PHE A 234 -13.18 7.88 -17.38
C PHE A 234 -14.64 8.30 -17.13
N ARG A 235 -15.59 7.36 -17.30
CA ARG A 235 -17.02 7.63 -17.12
C ARG A 235 -17.48 7.28 -15.71
N TRP A 236 -17.89 8.31 -14.98
CA TRP A 236 -18.62 8.19 -13.72
C TRP A 236 -19.77 9.21 -13.69
N LYS A 237 -20.78 8.96 -12.85
CA LYS A 237 -21.90 9.89 -12.66
C LYS A 237 -21.51 11.02 -11.71
N TRP A 238 -20.56 11.85 -12.14
CA TRP A 238 -20.02 12.98 -11.39
C TRP A 238 -21.07 13.99 -10.91
N THR A 239 -22.20 14.10 -11.60
CA THR A 239 -23.32 14.94 -11.16
C THR A 239 -23.83 14.62 -9.74
N GLU A 240 -23.60 13.39 -9.25
CA GLU A 240 -23.97 12.99 -7.88
C GLU A 240 -23.13 13.66 -6.79
N TRP A 241 -21.98 14.25 -7.13
CA TRP A 241 -21.02 14.82 -6.16
C TRP A 241 -20.80 16.33 -6.35
N ILE A 242 -21.65 17.02 -7.12
CA ILE A 242 -21.52 18.46 -7.36
C ILE A 242 -21.61 19.27 -6.06
N ASP A 243 -22.52 18.88 -5.15
CA ASP A 243 -22.72 19.60 -3.88
C ASP A 243 -21.48 19.58 -2.98
N GLU A 244 -20.57 18.61 -3.18
CA GLU A 244 -19.33 18.51 -2.41
C GLU A 244 -18.27 19.52 -2.90
N LEU A 245 -18.42 20.11 -4.09
CA LEU A 245 -17.45 21.04 -4.69
C LEU A 245 -17.43 22.41 -4.00
N GLU A 246 -18.57 22.83 -3.44
CA GLU A 246 -18.71 24.11 -2.73
C GLU A 246 -18.17 24.05 -1.29
N ARG A 247 -17.82 22.86 -0.80
CA ARG A 247 -17.30 22.65 0.56
C ARG A 247 -15.81 23.04 0.66
N SER A 248 -15.29 23.08 1.88
CA SER A 248 -13.86 23.33 2.13
C SER A 248 -12.96 22.24 1.53
N ASP A 249 -11.77 22.60 1.06
CA ASP A 249 -10.77 21.65 0.55
C ASP A 249 -10.25 20.70 1.65
N LEU A 250 -10.51 21.02 2.92
CA LEU A 250 -10.21 20.16 4.06
C LEU A 250 -11.26 19.08 4.30
N GLU A 251 -12.40 19.10 3.60
CA GLU A 251 -13.41 18.06 3.72
C GLU A 251 -12.94 16.79 3.01
N PRO A 252 -12.92 15.60 3.68
CA PRO A 252 -12.37 14.37 3.10
C PRO A 252 -12.96 13.99 1.74
N ARG A 253 -14.25 14.26 1.52
CA ARG A 253 -14.93 13.98 0.25
C ARG A 253 -14.45 14.89 -0.89
N LYS A 254 -14.26 16.18 -0.62
CA LYS A 254 -13.72 17.13 -1.62
C LYS A 254 -12.25 16.82 -1.91
N ALA A 255 -11.45 16.56 -0.87
CA ALA A 255 -10.06 16.10 -1.02
C ALA A 255 -9.96 14.82 -1.87
N PHE A 256 -10.89 13.87 -1.66
CA PHE A 256 -10.98 12.66 -2.48
C PHE A 256 -11.29 12.95 -3.96
N ILE A 257 -12.22 13.86 -4.24
CA ILE A 257 -12.54 14.28 -5.61
C ILE A 257 -11.30 14.90 -6.28
N VAL A 258 -10.67 15.88 -5.64
CA VAL A 258 -9.47 16.55 -6.17
C VAL A 258 -8.35 15.55 -6.42
N GLY A 259 -8.11 14.65 -5.47
CA GLY A 259 -7.13 13.57 -5.60
C GLY A 259 -7.42 12.57 -6.72
N SER A 260 -8.69 12.19 -6.89
CA SER A 260 -9.12 11.29 -7.96
C SER A 260 -8.91 11.92 -9.33
N LEU A 261 -9.29 13.19 -9.49
CA LEU A 261 -9.08 13.93 -10.73
C LEU A 261 -7.60 14.08 -11.06
N ASP A 262 -6.76 14.37 -10.06
CA ASP A 262 -5.31 14.43 -10.27
C ASP A 262 -4.76 13.08 -10.76
N LYS A 263 -5.18 11.95 -10.18
CA LYS A 263 -4.79 10.61 -10.64
C LYS A 263 -5.32 10.28 -12.03
N GLU A 264 -6.55 10.66 -12.36
CA GLU A 264 -7.10 10.49 -13.71
C GLU A 264 -6.31 11.29 -14.76
N ILE A 265 -5.89 12.51 -14.41
CA ILE A 265 -5.03 13.34 -15.27
C ILE A 265 -3.67 12.65 -15.45
N ARG A 266 -3.07 12.09 -14.40
CA ARG A 266 -1.82 11.31 -14.52
C ARG A 266 -1.96 10.06 -15.39
N LEU A 267 -3.14 9.45 -15.42
CA LEU A 267 -3.48 8.30 -16.28
C LEU A 267 -3.92 8.72 -17.70
N SER A 268 -4.07 10.01 -17.96
CA SER A 268 -4.40 10.57 -19.27
C SER A 268 -3.78 11.97 -19.44
N PHE A 269 -4.60 12.98 -19.70
CA PHE A 269 -4.17 14.37 -19.83
C PHE A 269 -5.36 15.29 -19.52
N ALA A 270 -5.10 16.48 -18.98
CA ALA A 270 -6.11 17.34 -18.38
C ALA A 270 -7.28 17.67 -19.33
N LYS A 271 -6.99 17.89 -20.61
CA LYS A 271 -8.03 18.20 -21.62
C LYS A 271 -9.06 17.07 -21.74
N ARG A 272 -8.63 15.81 -21.82
CA ARG A 272 -9.54 14.67 -21.92
C ARG A 272 -10.39 14.50 -20.67
N ILE A 273 -9.78 14.63 -19.49
CA ILE A 273 -10.50 14.48 -18.22
C ILE A 273 -11.53 15.60 -18.06
N ARG A 274 -11.22 16.83 -18.47
CA ARG A 274 -12.19 17.93 -18.47
C ARG A 274 -13.41 17.63 -19.35
N GLU A 275 -13.22 16.94 -20.48
CA GLU A 275 -14.32 16.56 -21.39
C GLU A 275 -15.25 15.47 -20.81
N THR A 276 -14.83 14.72 -19.78
CA THR A 276 -15.66 13.70 -19.13
C THR A 276 -16.44 14.23 -17.91
N LEU A 277 -16.22 15.50 -17.53
CA LEU A 277 -16.78 16.11 -16.33
C LEU A 277 -17.90 17.12 -16.65
N PRO A 278 -18.89 17.27 -15.75
CA PRO A 278 -19.83 18.39 -15.77
C PRO A 278 -19.13 19.74 -15.62
N GLU A 279 -19.76 20.81 -16.12
CA GLU A 279 -19.21 22.19 -16.08
C GLU A 279 -18.83 22.67 -14.67
N ALA A 280 -19.57 22.25 -13.65
CA ALA A 280 -19.30 22.59 -12.25
C ALA A 280 -17.88 22.20 -11.76
N TYR A 281 -17.24 21.23 -12.40
CA TYR A 281 -15.87 20.79 -12.06
C TYR A 281 -14.77 21.61 -12.73
N ALA A 282 -15.10 22.51 -13.68
CA ALA A 282 -14.11 23.28 -14.42
C ALA A 282 -13.10 24.04 -13.53
N PRO A 283 -13.49 24.63 -12.38
CA PRO A 283 -12.53 25.30 -11.49
C PRO A 283 -11.46 24.39 -10.89
N LEU A 284 -11.72 23.07 -10.79
CA LEU A 284 -10.76 22.11 -10.24
C LEU A 284 -9.66 21.71 -11.23
N ILE A 285 -9.84 22.01 -12.51
CA ILE A 285 -8.83 21.77 -13.55
C ILE A 285 -8.30 23.13 -14.03
N SER A 286 -7.25 23.60 -13.36
CA SER A 286 -6.56 24.86 -13.68
C SER A 286 -6.09 24.91 -15.14
N GLU A 287 -5.92 26.11 -15.68
CA GLU A 287 -5.29 26.29 -16.99
C GLU A 287 -3.85 25.78 -17.00
N GLY A 288 -3.14 25.88 -15.88
CA GLY A 288 -1.78 25.35 -15.73
C GLY A 288 -1.71 23.83 -15.92
N LYS A 289 -2.72 23.07 -15.46
CA LYS A 289 -2.84 21.63 -15.72
C LYS A 289 -2.94 21.29 -17.22
N MET A 290 -3.38 22.23 -18.05
CA MET A 290 -3.49 22.07 -19.51
C MET A 290 -2.21 22.40 -20.27
N LYS A 291 -1.22 23.02 -19.62
CA LYS A 291 0.06 23.35 -20.26
C LYS A 291 0.95 22.11 -20.34
N ASP A 292 1.60 21.91 -21.49
CA ASP A 292 2.59 20.85 -21.66
C ASP A 292 3.86 21.09 -20.83
N THR A 293 4.20 22.36 -20.60
CA THR A 293 5.35 22.80 -19.80
C THR A 293 4.93 23.86 -18.80
N PRO A 294 5.28 23.73 -17.51
CA PRO A 294 5.01 24.76 -16.51
C PRO A 294 5.73 26.08 -16.80
N ASP A 295 5.15 27.17 -16.30
CA ASP A 295 5.73 28.50 -16.46
C ASP A 295 7.04 28.64 -15.67
N PHE A 296 8.06 29.24 -16.30
CA PHE A 296 9.33 29.51 -15.63
C PHE A 296 9.24 30.84 -14.86
N LYS A 297 9.18 30.79 -13.52
CA LYS A 297 8.93 31.97 -12.65
C LYS A 297 9.91 33.14 -12.84
N TYR A 298 11.14 32.88 -13.26
CA TYR A 298 12.14 33.93 -13.48
C TYR A 298 11.94 34.70 -14.78
N LEU A 299 11.02 34.28 -15.66
CA LEU A 299 10.57 35.14 -16.77
C LEU A 299 9.84 36.39 -16.29
N ASN A 300 9.30 36.37 -15.07
CA ASN A 300 8.76 37.55 -14.42
C ASN A 300 9.89 38.37 -13.78
N GLU A 301 10.10 39.60 -14.26
CA GLU A 301 11.12 40.53 -13.76
C GLU A 301 10.91 40.93 -12.28
N GLN A 302 9.69 40.77 -11.75
CA GLN A 302 9.38 41.05 -10.34
C GLN A 302 9.85 39.93 -9.40
N THR A 303 10.20 38.75 -9.94
CA THR A 303 10.71 37.64 -9.13
C THR A 303 12.12 37.99 -8.63
N PRO A 304 12.42 37.84 -7.33
CA PRO A 304 13.78 38.04 -6.81
C PRO A 304 14.81 37.24 -7.62
N TYR A 305 15.96 37.86 -7.92
CA TYR A 305 17.05 37.28 -8.72
C TYR A 305 16.64 36.84 -10.14
N ALA A 306 15.59 37.41 -10.74
CA ALA A 306 15.13 37.06 -12.08
C ALA A 306 16.22 37.11 -13.16
N GLN A 307 17.08 38.13 -13.13
CA GLN A 307 18.18 38.26 -14.10
C GLN A 307 19.14 37.07 -14.01
N GLN A 308 19.57 36.71 -12.80
CA GLN A 308 20.48 35.60 -12.54
C GLN A 308 19.80 34.25 -12.81
N GLY A 309 18.52 34.09 -12.46
CA GLY A 309 17.74 32.89 -12.76
C GLY A 309 17.63 32.63 -14.27
N ASN A 310 17.38 33.66 -15.08
CA ASN A 310 17.40 33.54 -16.54
C ASN A 310 18.79 33.22 -17.09
N ALA A 311 19.84 33.80 -16.52
CA ALA A 311 21.22 33.51 -16.90
C ALA A 311 21.56 32.03 -16.61
N ILE A 312 21.28 31.52 -15.40
CA ILE A 312 21.48 30.11 -15.05
C ILE A 312 20.70 29.19 -16.00
N HIS A 313 19.43 29.49 -16.27
CA HIS A 313 18.63 28.72 -17.22
C HIS A 313 19.27 28.66 -18.62
N ALA A 314 19.79 29.78 -19.12
CA ALA A 314 20.51 29.81 -20.40
C ALA A 314 21.82 29.00 -20.36
N LEU A 315 22.59 29.10 -19.27
CA LEU A 315 23.84 28.35 -19.08
C LEU A 315 23.58 26.83 -19.03
N ILE A 316 22.59 26.37 -18.26
CA ILE A 316 22.22 24.95 -18.17
C ILE A 316 21.74 24.43 -19.54
N ARG A 317 20.95 25.24 -20.27
CA ARG A 317 20.44 24.88 -21.60
C ARG A 317 21.55 24.75 -22.63
N LYS A 318 22.57 25.62 -22.61
CA LYS A 318 23.73 25.54 -23.52
C LYS A 318 24.79 24.51 -23.08
N LYS A 319 24.60 23.85 -21.93
CA LYS A 319 25.56 22.92 -21.32
C LYS A 319 26.91 23.61 -21.05
N ALA A 320 26.84 24.77 -20.42
CA ALA A 320 27.97 25.54 -19.89
C ALA A 320 28.88 24.70 -18.97
N SER A 321 30.11 25.16 -18.76
CA SER A 321 30.97 24.59 -17.72
C SER A 321 30.49 25.02 -16.33
N GLU A 322 30.88 24.26 -15.29
CA GLU A 322 30.48 24.57 -13.91
C GLU A 322 31.07 25.90 -13.43
N GLU A 323 32.23 26.33 -13.93
CA GLU A 323 32.82 27.63 -13.59
C GLU A 323 31.97 28.82 -14.07
N GLU A 324 31.35 28.72 -15.25
CA GLU A 324 30.44 29.75 -15.75
C GLU A 324 29.16 29.83 -14.88
N ILE A 325 28.68 28.67 -14.43
CA ILE A 325 27.49 28.57 -13.57
C ILE A 325 27.80 29.11 -12.18
N ASP A 326 28.98 28.79 -11.63
CA ASP A 326 29.47 29.27 -10.33
C ASP A 326 29.54 30.78 -10.26
N ALA A 327 29.98 31.44 -11.34
CA ALA A 327 30.02 32.91 -11.39
C ALA A 327 28.64 33.51 -11.09
N VAL A 328 27.58 33.01 -11.74
CA VAL A 328 26.22 33.51 -11.55
C VAL A 328 25.63 33.09 -10.19
N ILE A 329 25.97 31.90 -9.70
CA ILE A 329 25.57 31.45 -8.35
C ILE A 329 26.17 32.37 -7.27
N ASN A 330 27.45 32.70 -7.39
CA ASN A 330 28.14 33.59 -6.46
C ASN A 330 27.56 35.02 -6.50
N GLU A 331 27.13 35.50 -7.67
CA GLU A 331 26.39 36.76 -7.79
C GLU A 331 25.07 36.72 -7.00
N ILE A 332 24.29 35.64 -7.10
CA ILE A 332 23.06 35.49 -6.29
C ILE A 332 23.41 35.51 -4.80
N GLN A 333 24.43 34.79 -4.38
CA GLN A 333 24.83 34.72 -2.98
C GLN A 333 25.31 36.07 -2.44
N ALA A 334 26.06 36.84 -3.23
CA ALA A 334 26.47 38.19 -2.87
C ALA A 334 25.25 39.12 -2.70
N LEU A 335 24.32 39.11 -3.64
CA LEU A 335 23.08 39.91 -3.57
C LEU A 335 22.20 39.49 -2.38
N ALA A 336 22.10 38.19 -2.12
CA ALA A 336 21.35 37.66 -0.97
C ALA A 336 21.99 38.11 0.36
N SER A 337 23.32 38.10 0.44
CA SER A 337 24.07 38.61 1.60
C SER A 337 23.82 40.10 1.82
N GLU A 338 23.85 40.92 0.75
CA GLU A 338 23.54 42.35 0.81
C GLU A 338 22.10 42.63 1.28
N GLN A 339 21.17 41.74 0.95
CA GLN A 339 19.77 41.80 1.35
C GLN A 339 19.49 41.21 2.75
N GLY A 340 20.52 40.72 3.44
CA GLY A 340 20.41 40.18 4.79
C GLY A 340 19.77 38.78 4.87
N VAL A 341 19.82 38.00 3.79
CA VAL A 341 19.39 36.59 3.80
C VAL A 341 20.39 35.77 4.62
N GLU A 342 19.93 35.09 5.65
CA GLU A 342 20.77 34.31 6.58
C GLU A 342 21.51 33.17 5.86
N ASP A 343 20.78 32.39 5.05
CA ASP A 343 21.35 31.31 4.25
C ASP A 343 21.30 31.66 2.76
N VAL A 344 22.42 32.22 2.27
CA VAL A 344 22.59 32.63 0.87
C VAL A 344 22.53 31.44 -0.11
N LEU A 345 22.72 30.21 0.36
CA LEU A 345 22.60 29.02 -0.49
C LEU A 345 21.14 28.77 -0.91
N VAL A 346 20.16 29.17 -0.11
CA VAL A 346 18.72 28.98 -0.41
C VAL A 346 18.31 29.64 -1.74
N PRO A 347 18.44 30.96 -1.94
CA PRO A 347 18.03 31.60 -3.20
C PRO A 347 18.84 31.11 -4.42
N SER A 348 20.14 30.85 -4.24
CA SER A 348 20.96 30.30 -5.33
C SER A 348 20.56 28.87 -5.72
N THR A 349 20.22 28.03 -4.75
CA THR A 349 19.69 26.67 -4.97
C THR A 349 18.34 26.72 -5.66
N ASP A 350 17.46 27.65 -5.27
CA ASP A 350 16.15 27.84 -5.89
C ASP A 350 16.28 28.20 -7.38
N ALA A 351 17.15 29.16 -7.70
CA ALA A 351 17.44 29.55 -9.08
C ALA A 351 17.99 28.38 -9.91
N TYR A 352 18.93 27.62 -9.35
CA TYR A 352 19.54 26.46 -10.00
C TYR A 352 18.54 25.32 -10.25
N MET A 353 17.84 24.87 -9.20
CA MET A 353 16.94 23.73 -9.32
C MET A 353 15.70 24.04 -10.17
N THR A 354 15.12 25.24 -10.05
CA THR A 354 14.02 25.69 -10.93
C THR A 354 14.48 25.68 -12.39
N SER A 355 15.70 26.13 -12.67
CA SER A 355 16.27 26.13 -14.03
C SER A 355 16.48 24.71 -14.57
N ILE A 356 16.92 23.76 -13.73
CA ILE A 356 17.02 22.34 -14.10
C ILE A 356 15.64 21.78 -14.48
N CYS A 357 14.62 22.05 -13.68
CA CYS A 357 13.25 21.62 -13.97
C CYS A 357 12.73 22.22 -15.29
N ALA A 358 12.98 23.52 -15.52
CA ALA A 358 12.55 24.20 -16.73
C ALA A 358 13.22 23.66 -18.00
N VAL A 359 14.55 23.45 -17.99
CA VAL A 359 15.28 22.85 -19.12
C VAL A 359 14.82 21.40 -19.36
N GLY A 360 14.50 20.67 -18.29
CA GLY A 360 14.04 19.29 -18.32
C GLY A 360 12.55 19.07 -18.58
N SER A 361 11.76 20.14 -18.71
CA SER A 361 10.28 20.10 -18.64
C SER A 361 9.58 19.26 -19.71
N LYS A 362 10.26 18.93 -20.81
CA LYS A 362 9.68 18.18 -21.93
C LYS A 362 9.23 16.76 -21.56
N SER A 363 9.97 16.06 -20.69
CA SER A 363 9.57 14.75 -20.19
C SER A 363 10.38 14.37 -18.95
N LEU A 364 9.91 13.36 -18.20
CA LEU A 364 10.64 12.81 -17.05
C LEU A 364 12.08 12.40 -17.42
N SER A 365 12.31 11.81 -18.60
CA SER A 365 13.67 11.46 -19.03
C SER A 365 14.57 12.68 -19.26
N HIS A 366 14.03 13.80 -19.75
CA HIS A 366 14.82 15.02 -19.97
C HIS A 366 15.23 15.66 -18.64
N VAL A 367 14.30 15.78 -17.68
CA VAL A 367 14.63 16.32 -16.35
C VAL A 367 15.61 15.41 -15.62
N LEU A 368 15.48 14.09 -15.72
CA LEU A 368 16.45 13.17 -15.12
C LEU A 368 17.83 13.30 -15.75
N SER A 369 17.93 13.40 -17.08
CA SER A 369 19.21 13.64 -17.75
C SER A 369 19.84 14.98 -17.34
N CYS A 370 19.04 16.01 -17.09
CA CYS A 370 19.55 17.29 -16.57
C CYS A 370 20.02 17.17 -15.12
N ILE A 371 19.26 16.49 -14.25
CA ILE A 371 19.65 16.21 -12.86
C ILE A 371 20.95 15.40 -12.80
N GLU A 372 21.11 14.37 -13.64
CA GLU A 372 22.33 13.56 -13.68
C GLU A 372 23.57 14.37 -14.06
N ARG A 373 23.44 15.29 -15.03
CA ARG A 373 24.53 16.20 -15.40
C ARG A 373 24.91 17.14 -14.26
N CYS A 374 23.91 17.61 -13.51
CA CYS A 374 24.08 18.56 -12.41
C CYS A 374 24.29 17.89 -11.04
N LYS A 375 24.44 16.55 -11.01
CA LYS A 375 24.37 15.74 -9.79
C LYS A 375 25.44 16.09 -8.77
N GLU A 376 26.69 16.29 -9.21
CA GLU A 376 27.82 16.57 -8.33
C GLU A 376 27.57 17.84 -7.49
N ARG A 377 27.16 18.93 -8.14
CA ARG A 377 26.77 20.16 -7.45
C ARG A 377 25.59 19.96 -6.52
N LEU A 378 24.54 19.28 -6.99
CA LEU A 378 23.34 19.03 -6.17
C LEU A 378 23.68 18.21 -4.91
N LEU A 379 24.59 17.25 -4.99
CA LEU A 379 25.10 16.50 -3.83
C LEU A 379 25.90 17.38 -2.87
N ALA A 380 26.65 18.36 -3.38
CA ALA A 380 27.47 19.26 -2.57
C ALA A 380 26.64 20.27 -1.74
N ILE A 381 25.40 20.59 -2.16
CA ILE A 381 24.50 21.52 -1.45
C ILE A 381 24.15 20.96 -0.07
N GLY A 382 23.78 19.68 -0.01
CA GLY A 382 23.26 19.07 1.20
C GLY A 382 24.17 19.19 2.43
N PRO A 383 25.45 18.79 2.35
CA PRO A 383 26.38 18.90 3.47
C PRO A 383 26.68 20.34 3.92
N GLN A 384 26.45 21.33 3.05
CA GLN A 384 26.68 22.74 3.37
C GLN A 384 25.48 23.38 4.06
N SER A 385 24.26 23.03 3.65
CA SER A 385 23.03 23.53 4.28
C SER A 385 21.86 22.56 4.11
N GLU A 386 21.22 22.21 5.22
CA GLU A 386 19.98 21.45 5.22
C GLU A 386 18.80 22.27 4.70
N LEU A 387 18.78 23.59 4.96
CA LEU A 387 17.76 24.51 4.43
C LEU A 387 17.83 24.56 2.90
N ALA A 388 19.04 24.68 2.35
CA ALA A 388 19.24 24.63 0.90
C ALA A 388 18.88 23.25 0.32
N ARG A 389 19.15 22.16 1.03
CA ARG A 389 18.69 20.81 0.62
C ARG A 389 17.16 20.73 0.53
N ARG A 390 16.44 21.26 1.52
CA ARG A 390 14.97 21.34 1.51
C ARG A 390 14.46 22.30 0.43
N GLN A 391 15.21 23.35 0.10
CA GLN A 391 14.90 24.24 -1.01
C GLN A 391 14.89 23.51 -2.37
N ILE A 392 15.70 22.46 -2.57
CA ILE A 392 15.62 21.62 -3.78
C ILE A 392 14.19 21.04 -3.92
N ILE A 393 13.61 20.56 -2.82
CA ILE A 393 12.26 19.99 -2.78
C ILE A 393 11.23 21.08 -3.08
N THR A 394 11.32 22.24 -2.42
CA THR A 394 10.47 23.41 -2.67
C THR A 394 10.47 23.80 -4.15
N SER A 395 11.66 23.87 -4.76
CA SER A 395 11.83 24.29 -6.16
C SER A 395 11.15 23.31 -7.13
N VAL A 396 11.29 22.01 -6.89
CA VAL A 396 10.64 20.96 -7.69
C VAL A 396 9.12 21.03 -7.54
N VAL A 397 8.61 21.10 -6.31
CA VAL A 397 7.16 21.10 -6.06
C VAL A 397 6.52 22.37 -6.59
N HIS A 398 7.14 23.54 -6.41
CA HIS A 398 6.62 24.79 -6.95
C HIS A 398 6.63 24.82 -8.48
N TYR A 399 7.69 24.34 -9.12
CA TYR A 399 7.75 24.30 -10.59
C TYR A 399 6.67 23.38 -11.18
N TRP A 400 6.38 22.25 -10.51
CA TRP A 400 5.38 21.27 -10.93
C TRP A 400 4.07 21.35 -10.13
N ALA A 401 3.69 22.55 -9.64
CA ALA A 401 2.54 22.72 -8.75
C ALA A 401 1.20 22.25 -9.39
N ASP A 402 1.03 22.47 -10.70
CA ASP A 402 -0.13 21.99 -11.44
C ASP A 402 -0.08 20.48 -11.76
N HIS A 403 1.11 19.88 -11.75
CA HIS A 403 1.34 18.46 -12.03
C HIS A 403 2.05 17.77 -10.87
N PRO A 404 1.42 17.70 -9.67
CA PRO A 404 2.09 17.26 -8.45
C PRO A 404 2.62 15.82 -8.53
N GLY A 405 2.01 14.95 -9.34
CA GLY A 405 2.54 13.61 -9.59
C GLY A 405 3.93 13.61 -10.25
N THR A 406 4.21 14.56 -11.13
CA THR A 406 5.54 14.76 -11.72
C THR A 406 6.53 15.19 -10.65
N ALA A 407 6.12 16.10 -9.75
CA ALA A 407 6.94 16.52 -8.62
C ALA A 407 7.31 15.31 -7.74
N VAL A 408 6.33 14.53 -7.30
CA VAL A 408 6.53 13.33 -6.46
C VAL A 408 7.49 12.34 -7.13
N ASN A 409 7.35 12.11 -8.43
CA ASN A 409 8.25 11.24 -9.19
C ASN A 409 9.69 11.79 -9.24
N ILE A 410 9.88 13.10 -9.35
CA ILE A 410 11.21 13.71 -9.35
C ILE A 410 11.84 13.60 -7.96
N ILE A 411 11.09 13.91 -6.89
CA ILE A 411 11.54 13.73 -5.49
C ILE A 411 11.97 12.28 -5.24
N ASP A 412 11.20 11.31 -5.71
CA ASP A 412 11.56 9.89 -5.64
C ASP A 412 12.94 9.61 -6.25
N LYS A 413 13.23 10.21 -7.41
CA LYS A 413 14.51 10.04 -8.10
C LYS A 413 15.66 10.76 -7.41
N LEU A 414 15.42 11.95 -6.85
CA LEU A 414 16.40 12.67 -6.04
C LEU A 414 16.82 11.88 -4.80
N LEU A 415 15.88 11.17 -4.15
CA LEU A 415 16.19 10.22 -3.07
C LEU A 415 17.09 9.07 -3.54
N ASN A 416 16.83 8.49 -4.72
CA ASN A 416 17.66 7.41 -5.27
C ASN A 416 19.10 7.88 -5.58
N TYR A 417 19.26 9.15 -5.96
CA TYR A 417 20.56 9.76 -6.17
C TYR A 417 21.21 10.28 -4.89
N THR A 418 20.55 10.15 -3.73
CA THR A 418 21.00 10.68 -2.42
C THR A 418 21.22 12.20 -2.40
N ILE A 419 20.63 12.92 -3.36
CA ILE A 419 20.67 14.40 -3.42
C ILE A 419 19.86 14.99 -2.26
N ILE A 420 18.74 14.34 -1.94
CA ILE A 420 17.92 14.63 -0.77
C ILE A 420 17.85 13.39 0.12
N THR A 421 17.55 13.58 1.40
CA THR A 421 17.44 12.50 2.39
C THR A 421 15.98 12.23 2.75
N PRO A 422 15.64 11.03 3.26
CA PRO A 422 14.29 10.77 3.77
C PRO A 422 13.82 11.78 4.81
N MET A 423 14.72 12.22 5.71
CA MET A 423 14.40 13.21 6.73
C MET A 423 14.08 14.57 6.11
N SER A 424 14.88 15.02 5.12
CA SER A 424 14.62 16.31 4.45
C SER A 424 13.24 16.37 3.76
N VAL A 425 12.73 15.23 3.26
CA VAL A 425 11.38 15.15 2.69
C VAL A 425 10.29 15.28 3.76
N ILE A 426 10.49 14.63 4.91
CA ILE A 426 9.55 14.69 6.04
C ILE A 426 9.54 16.10 6.64
N GLU A 427 10.71 16.68 6.90
CA GLU A 427 10.85 18.03 7.43
C GLU A 427 10.24 19.06 6.48
N TRP A 428 10.55 18.98 5.18
CA TRP A 428 9.93 19.85 4.19
C TRP A 428 8.41 19.74 4.19
N ALA A 429 7.86 18.51 4.18
CA ALA A 429 6.42 18.31 4.06
C ALA A 429 5.64 18.67 5.32
N LEU A 430 6.21 18.42 6.50
CA LEU A 430 5.52 18.53 7.79
C LEU A 430 5.98 19.69 8.66
N HIS A 431 6.99 20.46 8.24
CA HIS A 431 7.39 21.70 8.90
C HIS A 431 7.29 22.87 7.92
N ASP A 432 8.04 22.85 6.82
CA ASP A 432 8.10 24.01 5.90
C ASP A 432 6.80 24.22 5.13
N HIS A 433 6.19 23.12 4.67
CA HIS A 433 5.01 23.13 3.82
C HIS A 433 3.73 22.77 4.58
N LEU A 434 3.77 22.60 5.90
CA LEU A 434 2.61 22.12 6.66
C LEU A 434 1.39 23.05 6.54
N GLN A 435 1.61 24.35 6.34
CA GLN A 435 0.57 25.38 6.16
C GLN A 435 -0.49 25.33 7.27
N HIS A 436 -0.06 25.29 8.54
CA HIS A 436 -0.93 25.14 9.72
C HIS A 436 -1.78 23.85 9.71
N GLY A 437 -1.35 22.83 8.95
CA GLY A 437 -2.03 21.54 8.81
C GLY A 437 -2.81 21.36 7.51
N ARG A 438 -2.99 22.42 6.70
CA ARG A 438 -3.75 22.34 5.44
C ARG A 438 -3.14 21.37 4.44
N ALA A 439 -1.81 21.23 4.45
CA ALA A 439 -1.10 20.29 3.58
C ALA A 439 -1.45 18.81 3.86
N LEU A 440 -1.97 18.48 5.04
CA LEU A 440 -2.35 17.10 5.38
C LEU A 440 -3.54 16.58 4.57
N ALA A 441 -4.36 17.48 4.03
CA ALA A 441 -5.47 17.16 3.12
C ALA A 441 -5.02 16.96 1.66
N GLN A 442 -3.79 17.37 1.33
CA GLN A 442 -3.27 17.31 -0.03
C GLN A 442 -2.70 15.92 -0.33
N THR A 443 -3.19 15.30 -1.40
CA THR A 443 -2.90 13.91 -1.71
C THR A 443 -1.43 13.62 -2.00
N HIS A 444 -0.78 14.51 -2.75
CA HIS A 444 0.61 14.37 -3.14
C HIS A 444 1.58 14.45 -1.95
N ILE A 445 1.20 15.13 -0.85
CA ILE A 445 2.00 15.20 0.38
C ILE A 445 2.05 13.84 1.06
N TYR A 446 0.89 13.18 1.21
CA TYR A 446 0.84 11.81 1.72
C TYR A 446 1.57 10.82 0.81
N GLU A 447 1.37 10.91 -0.50
CA GLU A 447 2.05 10.06 -1.48
C GLU A 447 3.57 10.17 -1.36
N MET A 448 4.10 11.38 -1.25
CA MET A 448 5.53 11.63 -1.17
C MET A 448 6.14 11.06 0.12
N ILE A 449 5.52 11.29 1.28
CA ILE A 449 5.99 10.72 2.56
C ILE A 449 5.82 9.19 2.56
N SER A 450 4.69 8.68 2.07
CA SER A 450 4.43 7.23 1.99
C SER A 450 5.43 6.52 1.08
N ALA A 451 5.76 7.08 -0.09
CA ALA A 451 6.76 6.52 -0.99
C ALA A 451 8.16 6.54 -0.36
N THR A 452 8.51 7.63 0.33
CA THR A 452 9.78 7.76 1.05
C THR A 452 9.91 6.70 2.15
N MET A 453 8.89 6.56 2.99
CA MET A 453 8.88 5.57 4.08
C MET A 453 8.79 4.14 3.57
N PHE A 454 8.16 3.89 2.43
CA PHE A 454 8.17 2.59 1.77
C PHE A 454 9.59 2.18 1.35
N LYS A 455 10.42 3.11 0.84
CA LYS A 455 11.83 2.83 0.53
C LYS A 455 12.64 2.47 1.78
N VAL A 456 12.46 3.23 2.85
CA VAL A 456 13.14 2.99 4.14
C VAL A 456 12.77 1.61 4.69
N SER A 457 11.47 1.31 4.74
CA SER A 457 10.94 0.04 5.25
C SER A 457 11.35 -1.15 4.36
N ASN A 458 11.37 -0.98 3.04
CA ASN A 458 11.84 -2.04 2.14
C ASN A 458 13.33 -2.31 2.27
N ARG A 459 14.16 -1.26 2.41
CA ARG A 459 15.59 -1.44 2.67
C ARG A 459 15.82 -2.20 3.97
N MET A 460 15.06 -1.88 5.01
CA MET A 460 15.07 -2.62 6.28
C MET A 460 14.73 -4.10 6.07
N ARG A 461 13.61 -4.40 5.40
CA ARG A 461 13.20 -5.78 5.09
C ARG A 461 14.22 -6.54 4.24
N GLN A 462 14.91 -5.86 3.32
CA GLN A 462 15.99 -6.45 2.51
C GLN A 462 17.19 -6.83 3.37
N ILE A 463 17.60 -5.98 4.32
CA ILE A 463 18.71 -6.27 5.25
C ILE A 463 18.37 -7.48 6.12
N VAL A 464 17.15 -7.55 6.65
CA VAL A 464 16.70 -8.69 7.48
C VAL A 464 16.69 -9.99 6.66
N ARG A 465 16.19 -9.95 5.42
CA ARG A 465 16.21 -11.12 4.53
C ARG A 465 17.63 -11.55 4.20
N ALA A 466 18.51 -10.62 3.85
CA ALA A 466 19.92 -10.92 3.60
C ALA A 466 20.57 -11.56 4.82
N ARG A 467 20.25 -11.08 6.03
CA ARG A 467 20.77 -11.65 7.29
C ARG A 467 20.31 -13.09 7.57
N ALA A 468 19.15 -13.48 7.03
CA ALA A 468 18.61 -14.84 7.15
C ALA A 468 19.24 -15.84 6.17
N GLU A 469 20.08 -15.39 5.23
CA GLU A 469 20.78 -16.27 4.29
C GLU A 469 21.86 -17.09 5.01
N ALA A 470 21.87 -18.40 4.78
CA ALA A 470 22.69 -19.36 5.53
C ALA A 470 24.20 -19.29 5.21
N ASP A 471 24.59 -18.77 4.04
CA ASP A 471 25.95 -18.83 3.51
C ASP A 471 26.86 -17.65 3.91
N LEU A 472 26.43 -16.81 4.86
CA LEU A 472 27.19 -15.65 5.31
C LEU A 472 28.28 -16.00 6.33
N SER A 473 29.46 -15.40 6.20
CA SER A 473 30.52 -15.48 7.22
C SER A 473 30.11 -14.74 8.50
N GLU A 474 30.72 -15.09 9.64
CA GLU A 474 30.45 -14.41 10.92
C GLU A 474 30.77 -12.91 10.87
N GLU A 475 31.81 -12.51 10.13
CA GLU A 475 32.13 -11.09 9.90
C GLU A 475 31.02 -10.37 9.10
N GLN A 476 30.48 -11.02 8.07
CA GLN A 476 29.38 -10.47 7.27
C GLN A 476 28.09 -10.37 8.09
N LYS A 477 27.79 -11.37 8.92
CA LYS A 477 26.65 -11.35 9.85
C LYS A 477 26.77 -10.20 10.85
N SER A 478 27.95 -10.02 11.45
CA SER A 478 28.21 -8.90 12.38
C SER A 478 28.00 -7.54 11.72
N LEU A 479 28.51 -7.36 10.50
CA LEU A 479 28.33 -6.11 9.73
C LEU A 479 26.85 -5.83 9.40
N LEU A 480 26.10 -6.87 9.06
CA LEU A 480 24.66 -6.76 8.80
C LEU A 480 23.89 -6.44 10.09
N ASP A 481 24.27 -7.02 11.23
CA ASP A 481 23.65 -6.74 12.53
C ASP A 481 23.88 -5.28 12.97
N GLU A 482 25.11 -4.77 12.83
CA GLU A 482 25.42 -3.34 13.07
C GLU A 482 24.64 -2.42 12.13
N THR A 483 24.56 -2.78 10.85
CA THR A 483 23.79 -2.03 9.85
C THR A 483 22.29 -2.04 10.19
N LEU A 484 21.75 -3.19 10.61
CA LEU A 484 20.36 -3.35 11.01
C LEU A 484 20.01 -2.47 12.21
N ILE A 485 20.87 -2.43 13.24
CA ILE A 485 20.67 -1.58 14.42
C ILE A 485 20.60 -0.10 14.01
N ARG A 486 21.58 0.34 13.20
CA ARG A 486 21.64 1.74 12.73
C ARG A 486 20.42 2.11 11.88
N GLU A 487 20.12 1.32 10.86
CA GLU A 487 19.01 1.61 9.95
C GLU A 487 17.65 1.51 10.66
N ARG A 488 17.52 0.65 11.69
CA ARG A 488 16.30 0.52 12.50
C ARG A 488 16.09 1.77 13.33
N GLN A 489 17.16 2.32 13.91
CA GLN A 489 17.08 3.60 14.61
C GLN A 489 16.71 4.73 13.65
N THR A 490 17.36 4.83 12.48
CA THR A 490 16.99 5.81 11.45
C THR A 490 15.52 5.71 11.07
N MET A 491 15.00 4.49 10.87
CA MET A 491 13.59 4.27 10.56
C MET A 491 12.67 4.76 11.68
N ARG A 492 13.00 4.49 12.95
CA ARG A 492 12.24 4.98 14.12
C ARG A 492 12.23 6.49 14.19
N ASP A 493 13.37 7.13 13.97
CA ASP A 493 13.49 8.59 14.02
C ASP A 493 12.59 9.24 12.96
N LEU A 494 12.54 8.67 11.75
CA LEU A 494 11.65 9.13 10.68
C LEU A 494 10.17 8.94 11.03
N PHE A 495 9.78 7.79 11.59
CA PHE A 495 8.40 7.57 12.05
C PHE A 495 8.02 8.54 13.17
N ASN A 496 8.90 8.75 14.14
CA ASN A 496 8.68 9.66 15.26
C ASN A 496 8.53 11.10 14.77
N ALA A 497 9.40 11.56 13.86
CA ALA A 497 9.30 12.90 13.25
C ALA A 497 7.94 13.12 12.57
N ILE A 498 7.43 12.11 11.83
CA ILE A 498 6.09 12.20 11.24
C ILE A 498 5.02 12.25 12.31
N ILE A 499 5.05 11.33 13.28
CA ILE A 499 4.03 11.20 14.32
C ILE A 499 3.96 12.46 15.19
N GLU A 500 5.10 13.03 15.57
CA GLU A 500 5.20 14.25 16.38
C GLU A 500 4.59 15.45 15.65
N ALA A 501 4.99 15.69 14.41
CA ALA A 501 4.49 16.81 13.62
C ALA A 501 2.96 16.74 13.42
N VAL A 502 2.42 15.58 13.07
CA VAL A 502 0.97 15.43 12.87
C VAL A 502 0.18 15.35 14.18
N SER A 503 0.80 14.91 15.27
CA SER A 503 0.18 14.96 16.61
C SER A 503 0.07 16.39 17.12
N THR A 504 1.04 17.25 16.78
CA THR A 504 0.97 18.69 17.09
C THR A 504 -0.24 19.33 16.43
N VAL A 505 -0.50 19.03 15.15
CA VAL A 505 -1.73 19.48 14.46
C VAL A 505 -3.00 18.90 15.09
N ALA A 506 -2.97 17.62 15.47
CA ALA A 506 -4.11 16.96 16.12
C ALA A 506 -4.47 17.60 17.47
N ASN A 507 -3.48 18.10 18.21
CA ASN A 507 -3.61 18.63 19.56
C ASN A 507 -3.65 20.17 19.62
N ALA A 508 -3.61 20.87 18.48
CA ALA A 508 -3.41 22.32 18.41
C ALA A 508 -4.45 23.21 19.13
N ALA A 509 -5.53 22.67 19.71
CA ALA A 509 -6.44 23.41 20.60
C ALA A 509 -6.15 23.25 22.10
N GLN A 510 -5.25 22.34 22.50
CA GLN A 510 -4.88 22.14 23.90
C GLN A 510 -3.65 22.95 24.33
N ASP A 511 -2.86 23.42 23.36
CA ASP A 511 -1.74 24.34 23.62
C ASP A 511 -2.25 25.79 23.51
N ASP A 512 -2.50 26.42 24.66
CA ASP A 512 -2.92 27.83 24.82
C ASP A 512 -1.84 28.86 24.38
N MET A 513 -0.85 28.44 23.57
CA MET A 513 0.41 29.17 23.35
C MET A 513 0.95 29.10 21.91
N ILE A 514 0.11 29.02 20.87
CA ILE A 514 0.56 29.30 19.48
C ILE A 514 -0.46 30.20 18.78
N GLU A 515 0.10 31.25 18.16
CA GLU A 515 -0.48 32.27 17.27
C GLU A 515 -1.96 32.11 16.90
N ARG A 516 -2.73 33.17 17.16
CA ARG A 516 -4.16 33.30 16.82
C ARG A 516 -4.47 32.65 15.48
N PHE A 517 -5.03 31.44 15.50
CA PHE A 517 -5.61 30.85 14.32
C PHE A 517 -6.78 31.76 13.91
N ASP A 518 -6.56 32.61 12.92
CA ASP A 518 -7.56 33.56 12.40
C ASP A 518 -8.66 32.87 11.55
N GLY A 519 -8.70 31.53 11.53
CA GLY A 519 -9.69 30.74 10.78
C GLY A 519 -10.95 30.39 11.57
N ASP A 520 -11.96 29.87 10.88
CA ASP A 520 -13.21 29.44 11.50
C ASP A 520 -13.02 28.21 12.40
N SER A 521 -13.80 28.11 13.49
CA SER A 521 -13.79 26.98 14.43
C SER A 521 -14.05 25.63 13.72
N THR A 522 -14.83 25.66 12.64
CA THR A 522 -15.06 24.48 11.79
C THR A 522 -13.79 24.04 11.07
N GLU A 523 -13.01 24.99 10.55
CA GLU A 523 -11.75 24.72 9.86
C GLU A 523 -10.72 24.12 10.81
N GLN A 524 -10.59 24.69 12.02
CA GLN A 524 -9.69 24.16 13.05
C GLN A 524 -10.04 22.70 13.40
N THR A 525 -11.33 22.38 13.49
CA THR A 525 -11.80 21.01 13.76
C THR A 525 -11.39 20.05 12.64
N LEU A 526 -11.50 20.47 11.37
CA LEU A 526 -11.06 19.66 10.22
C LEU A 526 -9.55 19.42 10.25
N LEU A 527 -8.76 20.45 10.55
CA LEU A 527 -7.30 20.32 10.67
C LEU A 527 -6.89 19.32 11.75
N GLN A 528 -7.53 19.38 12.93
CA GLN A 528 -7.30 18.42 14.01
C GLN A 528 -7.66 16.99 13.59
N GLN A 529 -8.77 16.82 12.86
CA GLN A 529 -9.15 15.53 12.33
C GLN A 529 -8.11 14.98 11.34
N TRP A 530 -7.55 15.83 10.47
CA TRP A 530 -6.45 15.42 9.58
C TRP A 530 -5.22 14.99 10.37
N GLY A 531 -4.78 15.78 11.36
CA GLY A 531 -3.68 15.42 12.24
C GLY A 531 -3.91 14.06 12.93
N ALA A 532 -5.11 13.84 13.49
CA ALA A 532 -5.47 12.60 14.16
C ALA A 532 -5.53 11.39 13.21
N ARG A 533 -6.03 11.57 11.98
CA ARG A 533 -6.06 10.54 10.92
C ARG A 533 -4.64 10.12 10.54
N TRP A 534 -3.76 11.09 10.28
CA TRP A 534 -2.36 10.85 9.97
C TRP A 534 -1.66 10.13 11.13
N ALA A 535 -1.79 10.64 12.36
CA ALA A 535 -1.17 10.04 13.55
C ALA A 535 -1.56 8.56 13.72
N ARG A 536 -2.84 8.23 13.52
CA ARG A 536 -3.34 6.85 13.61
C ARG A 536 -2.65 5.92 12.61
N VAL A 537 -2.56 6.34 11.35
CA VAL A 537 -1.93 5.53 10.29
C VAL A 537 -0.44 5.35 10.55
N TRP A 538 0.28 6.42 10.88
CA TRP A 538 1.73 6.36 11.06
C TRP A 538 2.14 5.58 12.32
N ARG A 539 1.38 5.66 13.43
CA ARG A 539 1.58 4.79 14.60
C ARG A 539 1.33 3.32 14.28
N ARG A 540 0.26 3.01 13.53
CA ARG A 540 -0.01 1.64 13.07
C ARG A 540 1.14 1.13 12.21
N LYS A 541 1.57 1.90 11.21
CA LYS A 541 2.66 1.52 10.30
C LYS A 541 3.97 1.29 11.07
N MET A 542 4.34 2.18 12.00
CA MET A 542 5.50 1.99 12.86
C MET A 542 5.42 0.68 13.65
N THR A 543 4.27 0.40 14.29
CA THR A 543 4.06 -0.83 15.07
C THR A 543 4.19 -2.08 14.20
N VAL A 544 3.63 -2.04 12.99
CA VAL A 544 3.69 -3.16 12.04
C VAL A 544 5.12 -3.40 11.55
N GLU A 545 5.85 -2.36 11.16
CA GLU A 545 7.24 -2.54 10.72
C GLU A 545 8.14 -3.02 11.87
N GLU A 546 7.95 -2.51 13.10
CA GLU A 546 8.67 -3.00 14.28
C GLU A 546 8.38 -4.47 14.60
N ALA A 547 7.12 -4.90 14.44
CA ALA A 547 6.74 -6.30 14.63
C ALA A 547 7.38 -7.19 13.56
N ILE A 548 7.27 -6.81 12.28
CA ILE A 548 7.86 -7.58 11.16
C ILE A 548 9.38 -7.70 11.32
N VAL A 549 10.07 -6.61 11.65
CA VAL A 549 11.53 -6.64 11.84
C VAL A 549 11.93 -7.49 13.04
N SER A 550 11.16 -7.42 14.14
CA SER A 550 11.41 -8.22 15.34
C SER A 550 11.17 -9.72 15.09
N GLU A 551 10.05 -10.09 14.48
CA GLU A 551 9.70 -11.48 14.15
C GLU A 551 10.69 -12.08 13.17
N ALA A 552 11.01 -11.36 12.08
CA ALA A 552 11.95 -11.85 11.09
C ALA A 552 13.39 -11.94 11.63
N ALA A 553 13.78 -11.12 12.61
CA ALA A 553 15.05 -11.27 13.31
C ALA A 553 15.09 -12.54 14.18
N ILE A 554 13.97 -12.90 14.81
CA ILE A 554 13.84 -14.14 15.58
C ILE A 554 13.88 -15.36 14.64
N GLU A 555 13.12 -15.32 13.54
CA GLU A 555 13.09 -16.39 12.54
C GLU A 555 14.47 -16.59 11.89
N ALA A 556 15.18 -15.51 11.54
CA ALA A 556 16.54 -15.59 11.03
C ALA A 556 17.51 -16.24 12.04
N ALA A 557 17.35 -15.95 13.34
CA ALA A 557 18.15 -16.57 14.39
C ALA A 557 17.80 -18.06 14.59
N ASP A 558 16.54 -18.45 14.42
CA ASP A 558 16.10 -19.84 14.49
C ASP A 558 16.60 -20.66 13.30
N VAL A 559 16.48 -20.12 12.08
CA VAL A 559 17.00 -20.72 10.85
C VAL A 559 18.52 -20.87 10.90
N ALA A 560 19.23 -19.86 11.39
CA ALA A 560 20.69 -19.93 11.57
C ALA A 560 21.08 -21.03 12.56
N ARG A 561 20.38 -21.15 13.69
CA ARG A 561 20.61 -22.22 14.68
C ARG A 561 20.32 -23.60 14.11
N GLU A 562 19.27 -23.74 13.32
CA GLU A 562 18.93 -25.00 12.65
C GLU A 562 19.98 -25.38 11.61
N ALA A 563 20.44 -24.43 10.79
CA ALA A 563 21.51 -24.65 9.82
C ALA A 563 22.84 -25.05 10.50
N GLU A 564 23.19 -24.42 11.61
CA GLU A 564 24.33 -24.82 12.45
C GLU A 564 24.17 -26.22 13.01
N ARG A 565 22.97 -26.58 13.49
CA ARG A 565 22.67 -27.94 13.96
C ARG A 565 22.85 -28.98 12.86
N VAL A 566 22.26 -28.75 11.69
CA VAL A 566 22.39 -29.65 10.53
C VAL A 566 23.85 -29.79 10.10
N LYS A 567 24.62 -28.69 10.10
CA LYS A 567 26.05 -28.71 9.80
C LYS A 567 26.84 -29.51 10.84
N ALA A 568 26.54 -29.34 12.13
CA ALA A 568 27.16 -30.09 13.21
C ALA A 568 26.82 -31.59 13.13
N GLU A 569 25.58 -31.94 12.79
CA GLU A 569 25.14 -33.32 12.57
C GLU A 569 25.85 -33.95 11.37
N ALA A 570 26.01 -33.21 10.27
CA ALA A 570 26.75 -33.68 9.09
C ALA A 570 28.24 -33.91 9.40
N GLN A 571 28.88 -32.98 10.12
CA GLN A 571 30.28 -33.12 10.55
C GLN A 571 30.46 -34.29 11.52
N ALA A 572 29.51 -34.50 12.44
CA ALA A 572 29.53 -35.64 13.35
C ALA A 572 29.37 -36.98 12.61
N ALA A 573 28.50 -37.03 11.59
CA ALA A 573 28.33 -38.20 10.74
C ALA A 573 29.59 -38.52 9.92
N GLU A 574 30.25 -37.51 9.36
CA GLU A 574 31.50 -37.66 8.62
C GLU A 574 32.65 -38.14 9.53
N ALA A 575 32.77 -37.55 10.73
CA ALA A 575 33.76 -37.97 11.72
C ALA A 575 33.52 -39.42 12.18
N ALA A 576 32.26 -39.83 12.38
CA ALA A 576 31.90 -41.20 12.72
C ALA A 576 32.24 -42.18 11.59
N ALA A 577 32.00 -41.80 10.33
CA ALA A 577 32.36 -42.61 9.17
C ALA A 577 33.89 -42.76 9.02
N ALA A 578 34.65 -41.67 9.24
CA ALA A 578 36.12 -41.70 9.21
C ALA A 578 36.69 -42.58 10.34
N ALA A 579 36.14 -42.49 11.55
CA ALA A 579 36.54 -43.34 12.67
C ALA A 579 36.25 -44.83 12.41
N ALA A 580 35.10 -45.14 11.81
CA ALA A 580 34.77 -46.51 11.42
C ALA A 580 35.73 -47.05 10.34
N ALA A 581 36.09 -46.24 9.34
CA ALA A 581 37.06 -46.62 8.32
C ALA A 581 38.48 -46.85 8.89
N ALA A 582 38.93 -46.00 9.83
CA ALA A 582 40.22 -46.17 10.51
C ALA A 582 40.25 -47.42 11.39
N ALA A 583 39.15 -47.73 12.09
CA ALA A 583 39.03 -48.96 12.88
C ALA A 583 39.07 -50.22 11.98
N GLN A 584 38.44 -50.17 10.80
CA GLN A 584 38.50 -51.25 9.81
C GLN A 584 39.93 -51.47 9.31
N GLN A 585 40.66 -50.41 8.94
CA GLN A 585 42.06 -50.51 8.49
C GLN A 585 42.99 -51.03 9.58
N ALA A 586 42.78 -50.64 10.85
CA ALA A 586 43.56 -51.18 11.97
C ALA A 586 43.29 -52.68 12.19
N ALA A 587 42.04 -53.12 12.07
CA ALA A 587 41.68 -54.53 12.15
C ALA A 587 42.34 -55.35 11.03
N ASP A 588 42.30 -54.85 9.79
CA ASP A 588 42.93 -55.51 8.63
C ASP A 588 44.46 -55.59 8.78
N ALA A 589 45.11 -54.54 9.27
CA ALA A 589 46.57 -54.53 9.52
C ALA A 589 46.99 -55.47 10.67
N THR A 590 46.12 -55.67 11.68
CA THR A 590 46.38 -56.62 12.76
C THR A 590 46.29 -58.06 12.25
N MET A 591 45.35 -58.34 11.34
CA MET A 591 45.22 -59.63 10.65
C MET A 591 46.45 -59.93 9.76
N GLU A 592 46.97 -58.94 9.02
CA GLU A 592 48.19 -59.12 8.22
C GLU A 592 49.44 -59.35 9.09
N GLN A 593 49.49 -58.80 10.31
CA GLN A 593 50.58 -59.04 11.25
C GLN A 593 50.52 -60.44 11.89
N GLU A 594 49.32 -60.94 12.19
CA GLU A 594 49.13 -62.32 12.68
C GLU A 594 49.45 -63.36 11.60
N ASP A 595 49.16 -63.10 10.33
CA ASP A 595 49.56 -63.98 9.22
C ASP A 595 51.08 -63.98 8.97
N HIS A 596 51.79 -62.91 9.34
CA HIS A 596 53.24 -62.82 9.16
C HIS A 596 54.06 -63.47 10.28
N ASP A 597 53.48 -63.65 11.48
CA ASP A 597 54.09 -64.38 12.62
C ASP A 597 53.80 -65.91 12.57
N VAL A 598 52.99 -66.38 11.60
CA VAL A 598 52.65 -67.80 11.37
C VAL A 598 53.40 -68.42 10.18
N ALA A 599 54.29 -67.67 9.52
CA ALA A 599 55.21 -68.14 8.46
C ALA A 599 56.67 -68.11 8.94
#